data_AF-A0A157SNH0-F1
#
_entry.id   AF-A0A157SNH0-F1
#
_cell.length_a   1.000
_cell.length_b   1.000
_cell.length_c   1.000
_cell.angle_alpha   90.00
_cell.angle_beta   90.00
_cell.angle_gamma   90.00
#
_symmetry.space_group_name_H-M   'P 1'
#
loop_
_entity.id
_entity.type
_entity.pdbx_description
1 polymer ?
#
loop_
_entity_poly.entity_id
_entity_poly.type
_entity_poly.pdbx_seq_one_letter_code
_entity_poly.pdbx_strand_id
1 'polypeptide(L)'
;MRGAPYALFGAAIRMAGWLNGVAALALACFSLGIVGGDVAPPDDLQVPLAWFLIGLLATGLAAVLALLAHLGWVRRRADGRVSLRCRIALALALAAYLLALAGFGLGCWTSLTEDMPVDEGGDASPAGAFYTQVVAPAWLPFLRTGGDI
;
A
#
# COMPACT_ATOMS: atom_id res chain seq x y z
N MET A 1 -29.49 2.25 -7.61
CA MET A 1 -28.08 2.65 -7.36
C MET A 1 -27.11 1.45 -7.25
N ARG A 2 -27.29 0.35 -8.04
CA ARG A 2 -26.56 -0.93 -7.83
C ARG A 2 -25.12 -1.01 -8.41
N GLY A 3 -24.48 0.12 -8.71
CA GLY A 3 -23.11 0.18 -9.25
C GLY A 3 -22.09 0.87 -8.34
N ALA A 4 -22.53 1.53 -7.28
CA ALA A 4 -21.69 2.31 -6.36
C ALA A 4 -20.50 1.54 -5.76
N PRO A 5 -20.63 0.29 -5.28
CA PRO A 5 -19.50 -0.38 -4.62
C PRO A 5 -18.37 -0.73 -5.60
N TYR A 6 -18.69 -1.06 -6.85
CA TYR A 6 -17.68 -1.32 -7.88
C TYR A 6 -16.97 -0.05 -8.33
N ALA A 7 -17.69 1.07 -8.40
CA ALA A 7 -17.11 2.37 -8.72
C ALA A 7 -16.15 2.84 -7.60
N LEU A 8 -16.54 2.66 -6.33
CA LEU A 8 -15.68 2.96 -5.18
C LEU A 8 -14.43 2.10 -5.16
N PHE A 9 -14.57 0.79 -5.40
CA PHE A 9 -13.42 -0.12 -5.43
C PHE A 9 -12.47 0.19 -6.61
N GLY A 10 -13.01 0.52 -7.78
CA GLY A 10 -12.21 0.96 -8.92
C GLY A 10 -11.47 2.28 -8.66
N ALA A 11 -12.13 3.25 -8.00
CA ALA A 11 -11.48 4.48 -7.57
C ALA A 11 -10.38 4.23 -6.54
N ALA A 12 -10.59 3.31 -5.61
CA ALA A 12 -9.61 2.92 -4.60
C ALA A 12 -8.35 2.31 -5.24
N ILE A 13 -8.52 1.37 -6.19
CA ILE A 13 -7.40 0.78 -6.94
C ILE A 13 -6.64 1.86 -7.72
N ARG A 14 -7.35 2.78 -8.36
CA ARG A 14 -6.74 3.90 -9.10
C ARG A 14 -5.92 4.81 -8.19
N MET A 15 -6.45 5.12 -7.00
CA MET A 15 -5.73 5.90 -5.99
C MET A 15 -4.45 5.19 -5.54
N ALA A 16 -4.51 3.89 -5.25
CA ALA A 16 -3.34 3.11 -4.89
C ALA A 16 -2.30 3.05 -6.03
N GLY A 17 -2.75 2.96 -7.29
CA GLY A 17 -1.86 3.00 -8.45
C GLY A 17 -1.16 4.35 -8.59
N TRP A 18 -1.89 5.44 -8.37
CA TRP A 18 -1.31 6.79 -8.34
C TRP A 18 -0.29 6.95 -7.21
N LEU A 19 -0.60 6.49 -6.00
CA LEU A 19 0.31 6.58 -4.85
C LEU A 19 1.63 5.83 -5.11
N ASN A 20 1.54 4.56 -5.51
CA ASN A 20 2.73 3.76 -5.81
C ASN A 20 3.49 4.28 -7.03
N GLY A 21 2.78 4.71 -8.08
CA GLY A 21 3.38 5.21 -9.31
C GLY A 21 4.11 6.54 -9.13
N VAL A 22 3.52 7.50 -8.42
CA VAL A 22 4.16 8.81 -8.17
C VAL A 22 5.35 8.66 -7.23
N ALA A 23 5.25 7.82 -6.19
CA ALA A 23 6.37 7.52 -5.30
C ALA A 23 7.54 6.87 -6.05
N ALA A 24 7.26 5.85 -6.87
CA ALA A 24 8.29 5.20 -7.70
C ALA A 24 8.90 6.17 -8.71
N LEU A 25 8.11 7.03 -9.35
CA LEU A 25 8.60 8.02 -10.30
C LEU A 25 9.50 9.06 -9.61
N ALA A 26 9.10 9.55 -8.43
CA ALA A 26 9.90 10.49 -7.66
C ALA A 26 11.28 9.90 -7.30
N LEU A 27 11.31 8.67 -6.76
CA LEU A 27 12.56 7.97 -6.44
C LEU A 27 13.39 7.67 -7.69
N ALA A 28 12.77 7.32 -8.82
CA ALA A 28 13.48 7.15 -10.09
C ALA A 28 14.11 8.46 -10.55
N CYS A 29 13.42 9.61 -10.43
CA CYS A 29 14.00 10.91 -10.78
C CYS A 29 15.23 11.26 -9.91
N PHE A 30 15.22 10.89 -8.63
CA PHE A 30 16.41 10.98 -7.77
C PHE A 30 17.52 10.03 -8.23
N SER A 31 17.20 8.77 -8.51
CA SER A 31 18.18 7.77 -8.98
C SER A 31 18.80 8.10 -10.33
N LEU A 32 18.08 8.78 -11.23
CA LEU A 32 18.59 9.29 -12.51
C LEU A 32 19.37 10.60 -12.38
N GLY A 33 19.47 11.20 -11.18
CA GLY A 33 20.16 12.47 -10.96
C GLY A 33 19.47 13.69 -11.57
N ILE A 34 18.18 13.58 -11.92
CA ILE A 34 17.37 14.70 -12.45
C ILE A 34 17.11 15.73 -11.34
N VAL A 35 16.92 15.27 -10.11
CA VAL A 35 16.72 16.10 -8.92
C VAL A 35 18.05 16.26 -8.20
N GLY A 36 18.93 17.12 -8.73
CA GLY A 36 20.08 17.76 -8.07
C GLY A 36 21.05 16.92 -7.22
N GLY A 37 22.31 16.83 -7.65
CA GLY A 37 23.41 16.18 -6.92
C GLY A 37 23.91 16.88 -5.63
N ASP A 38 23.12 17.80 -5.06
CA ASP A 38 23.39 18.44 -3.75
C ASP A 38 22.81 17.65 -2.57
N VAL A 39 22.00 16.62 -2.85
CA VAL A 39 21.56 15.64 -1.86
C VAL A 39 22.43 14.41 -2.08
N ALA A 40 23.32 14.09 -1.13
CA ALA A 40 24.03 12.82 -1.15
C ALA A 40 22.98 11.70 -1.24
N PRO A 41 22.93 10.91 -2.33
CA PRO A 41 21.91 9.87 -2.46
C PRO A 41 22.10 8.89 -1.30
N PRO A 42 21.05 8.55 -0.55
CA PRO A 42 21.10 7.38 0.34
C PRO A 42 21.53 6.18 -0.51
N ASP A 43 22.58 5.47 -0.10
CA ASP A 43 23.19 4.38 -0.88
C ASP A 43 22.19 3.23 -1.19
N ASP A 44 21.08 3.14 -0.44
CA ASP A 44 20.10 2.06 -0.48
C ASP A 44 18.71 2.41 -1.06
N LEU A 45 18.59 3.53 -1.79
CA LEU A 45 17.33 4.01 -2.40
C LEU A 45 16.59 2.99 -3.29
N GLN A 46 17.28 1.90 -3.67
CA GLN A 46 16.76 0.74 -4.38
C GLN A 46 15.70 -0.03 -3.57
N VAL A 47 15.81 -0.07 -2.25
CA VAL A 47 14.91 -0.83 -1.37
C VAL A 47 13.51 -0.19 -1.33
N PRO A 48 13.35 1.13 -1.03
CA PRO A 48 12.06 1.80 -1.16
C PRO A 48 11.47 1.69 -2.57
N LEU A 49 12.30 1.88 -3.60
CA LEU A 49 11.86 1.80 -5.00
C LEU A 49 11.27 0.43 -5.35
N ALA A 50 11.90 -0.65 -4.88
CA ALA A 50 11.41 -2.01 -5.08
C ALA A 50 10.03 -2.21 -4.42
N TRP A 51 9.81 -1.70 -3.20
CA TRP A 51 8.52 -1.80 -2.52
C TRP A 51 7.41 -1.04 -3.24
N PHE A 52 7.68 0.16 -3.75
CA PHE A 52 6.70 0.91 -4.55
C PHE A 52 6.39 0.23 -5.90
N LEU A 53 7.37 -0.40 -6.54
CA LEU A 53 7.15 -1.17 -7.78
C LEU A 53 6.33 -2.45 -7.53
N ILE A 54 6.60 -3.17 -6.44
CA ILE A 54 5.80 -4.33 -6.01
C ILE A 54 4.36 -3.88 -5.74
N GLY A 55 4.19 -2.75 -5.03
CA GLY A 55 2.89 -2.15 -4.79
C GLY A 55 2.17 -1.78 -6.08
N LEU A 56 2.86 -1.17 -7.04
CA LEU A 56 2.32 -0.80 -8.35
C LEU A 56 1.89 -2.04 -9.16
N LEU A 57 2.72 -3.08 -9.22
CA LEU A 57 2.37 -4.35 -9.87
C LEU A 57 1.14 -5.00 -9.23
N ALA A 58 1.05 -4.98 -7.90
CA ALA A 58 -0.10 -5.47 -7.16
C ALA A 58 -1.39 -4.68 -7.48
N THR A 59 -1.30 -3.35 -7.67
CA THR A 59 -2.46 -2.55 -8.13
C THR A 59 -2.91 -2.94 -9.53
N GLY A 60 -1.98 -3.21 -10.45
CA GLY A 60 -2.29 -3.67 -11.80
C GLY A 60 -3.01 -5.02 -11.77
N LEU A 61 -2.52 -5.95 -10.95
CA LEU A 61 -3.17 -7.26 -10.77
C LEU A 61 -4.57 -7.12 -10.16
N ALA A 62 -4.74 -6.26 -9.14
CA ALA A 62 -6.05 -5.97 -8.55
C ALA A 62 -7.04 -5.41 -9.59
N ALA A 63 -6.58 -4.50 -10.46
CA ALA A 63 -7.40 -3.92 -11.53
C ALA A 63 -7.86 -4.98 -12.55
N VAL A 64 -6.95 -5.86 -13.00
CA VAL A 64 -7.27 -6.94 -13.95
C VAL A 64 -8.29 -7.91 -13.33
N LEU A 65 -8.08 -8.33 -12.09
CA LEU A 65 -9.00 -9.23 -11.40
C LEU A 65 -10.38 -8.59 -11.17
N ALA A 66 -10.43 -7.32 -10.81
CA ALA A 66 -11.67 -6.55 -10.67
C ALA A 66 -12.41 -6.41 -12.01
N LEU A 67 -11.68 -6.18 -13.12
CA LEU A 67 -12.26 -6.13 -14.46
C LEU A 67 -12.82 -7.48 -14.89
N LEU A 68 -12.09 -8.57 -14.68
CA LEU A 68 -12.55 -9.93 -14.99
C LEU A 68 -13.80 -10.29 -14.16
N ALA A 69 -13.83 -9.93 -12.88
CA ALA A 69 -15.01 -10.09 -12.04
C ALA A 69 -16.20 -9.27 -12.55
N HIS A 70 -15.97 -8.03 -12.98
CA HIS A 70 -17.02 -7.18 -13.55
C HIS A 70 -17.60 -7.75 -14.86
N LEU A 71 -16.75 -8.17 -15.80
CA LEU A 71 -17.18 -8.80 -17.04
C LEU A 71 -17.93 -10.12 -16.79
N GLY A 72 -17.49 -10.92 -15.81
CA GLY A 72 -18.17 -12.13 -15.37
C GLY A 72 -19.56 -11.85 -14.79
N TRP A 73 -19.72 -10.73 -14.08
CA TRP A 73 -21.00 -10.31 -13.51
C TRP A 73 -21.95 -9.76 -14.58
N VAL A 74 -21.47 -8.96 -15.54
CA VAL A 74 -22.25 -8.45 -16.66
C VAL A 74 -22.79 -9.58 -17.54
N ARG A 75 -21.94 -10.58 -17.84
CA ARG A 75 -22.36 -11.76 -18.64
C ARG A 75 -23.37 -12.66 -17.94
N ARG A 76 -23.36 -12.71 -16.60
CA ARG A 76 -24.26 -13.57 -15.79
C ARG A 76 -25.44 -12.82 -15.17
N ARG A 77 -25.68 -11.56 -15.54
CA ARG A 77 -26.83 -10.78 -15.06
C ARG A 77 -28.18 -11.45 -15.33
N ALA A 78 -28.27 -12.27 -16.40
CA ALA A 78 -29.49 -13.00 -16.75
C ALA A 78 -29.82 -14.17 -15.80
N ASP A 79 -28.81 -14.79 -15.17
CA ASP A 79 -28.98 -16.00 -14.37
C ASP A 79 -29.25 -15.73 -12.87
N GLY A 80 -29.18 -14.47 -12.42
CA GLY A 80 -29.46 -14.05 -11.04
C GLY A 80 -28.51 -14.60 -9.96
N ARG A 81 -27.58 -15.51 -10.29
CA ARG A 81 -26.66 -16.17 -9.34
C ARG A 81 -25.23 -15.68 -9.51
N VAL A 82 -24.64 -15.18 -8.43
CA VAL A 82 -23.23 -14.81 -8.37
C VAL A 82 -22.38 -16.09 -8.34
N SER A 83 -21.62 -16.33 -9.40
CA SER A 83 -20.69 -17.46 -9.51
C SER A 83 -19.63 -17.41 -8.41
N LEU A 84 -19.29 -18.56 -7.81
CA LEU A 84 -18.16 -18.72 -6.88
C LEU A 84 -16.86 -18.14 -7.47
N ARG A 85 -16.65 -18.29 -8.79
CA ARG A 85 -15.49 -17.74 -9.50
C ARG A 85 -15.43 -16.21 -9.44
N CYS A 86 -16.59 -15.54 -9.52
CA CYS A 86 -16.65 -14.07 -9.37
C CYS A 86 -16.32 -13.65 -7.93
N ARG A 87 -16.77 -14.41 -6.92
CA ARG A 87 -16.44 -14.13 -5.51
C ARG A 87 -14.95 -14.32 -5.23
N ILE A 88 -14.36 -15.40 -5.75
CA ILE A 88 -12.92 -15.67 -5.63
C ILE A 88 -12.10 -14.57 -6.32
N ALA A 89 -12.47 -14.18 -7.55
CA ALA A 89 -11.79 -13.10 -8.27
C ALA A 89 -11.85 -11.76 -7.51
N LEU A 90 -12.99 -11.46 -6.87
CA LEU A 90 -13.13 -10.25 -6.06
C LEU A 90 -12.27 -10.31 -4.78
N ALA A 91 -12.21 -11.47 -4.12
CA ALA A 91 -11.38 -11.69 -2.95
C ALA A 91 -9.89 -11.57 -3.28
N LEU A 92 -9.46 -12.13 -4.41
CA LEU A 92 -8.09 -11.98 -4.91
C LEU A 92 -7.77 -10.53 -5.29
N ALA A 93 -8.72 -9.82 -5.91
CA ALA A 93 -8.55 -8.39 -6.21
C ALA A 93 -8.38 -7.57 -4.92
N LEU A 94 -9.16 -7.88 -3.88
CA LEU A 94 -9.02 -7.23 -2.57
C LEU A 94 -7.68 -7.56 -1.90
N ALA A 95 -7.24 -8.82 -1.94
CA ALA A 95 -5.95 -9.21 -1.40
C ALA A 95 -4.79 -8.50 -2.13
N ALA A 96 -4.85 -8.41 -3.46
CA ALA A 96 -3.88 -7.66 -4.25
C ALA A 96 -3.91 -6.16 -3.95
N TYR A 97 -5.08 -5.58 -3.70
CA TYR A 97 -5.21 -4.19 -3.26
C TYR A 97 -4.56 -3.96 -1.89
N LEU A 98 -4.78 -4.85 -0.92
CA LEU A 98 -4.12 -4.78 0.39
C LEU A 98 -2.60 -4.91 0.28
N LEU A 99 -2.12 -5.79 -0.60
CA LEU A 99 -0.70 -5.92 -0.88
C LEU A 99 -0.11 -4.63 -1.48
N ALA A 100 -0.87 -3.93 -2.32
CA ALA A 100 -0.46 -2.62 -2.85
C ALA A 100 -0.37 -1.54 -1.77
N LEU A 101 -1.29 -1.52 -0.81
CA LEU A 101 -1.21 -0.63 0.35
C LEU A 101 -0.02 -0.98 1.24
N ALA A 102 0.23 -2.28 1.45
CA ALA A 102 1.39 -2.74 2.20
C ALA A 102 2.70 -2.35 1.49
N GLY A 103 2.79 -2.48 0.16
CA GLY A 103 3.94 -2.02 -0.62
C GLY A 103 4.20 -0.52 -0.47
N PHE A 104 3.14 0.30 -0.55
CA PHE A 104 3.25 1.74 -0.32
C PHE A 104 3.69 2.05 1.12
N GLY A 105 3.07 1.42 2.12
CA GLY A 105 3.41 1.62 3.53
C GLY A 105 4.83 1.18 3.87
N LEU A 106 5.27 0.04 3.34
CA LEU A 106 6.63 -0.46 3.51
C LEU A 106 7.65 0.45 2.79
N GLY A 107 7.36 0.90 1.57
CA GLY A 107 8.21 1.86 0.86
C GLY A 107 8.36 3.19 1.62
N CYS A 108 7.26 3.71 2.18
CA CYS A 108 7.31 4.90 3.04
C CYS A 108 8.12 4.64 4.32
N TRP A 109 7.94 3.47 4.94
CA TRP A 109 8.67 3.09 6.16
C TRP A 109 10.17 2.99 5.92
N THR A 110 10.59 2.29 4.87
CA THR A 110 12.02 2.11 4.55
C THR A 110 12.69 3.43 4.19
N SER A 111 11.97 4.34 3.53
CA SER A 111 12.48 5.69 3.22
C SER A 111 12.75 6.52 4.49
N LEU A 112 11.98 6.32 5.56
CA LEU A 112 12.18 7.03 6.84
C LEU A 112 13.35 6.44 7.65
N THR A 113 13.66 5.15 7.45
CA THR A 113 14.74 4.49 8.19
C THR A 113 16.12 4.74 7.61
N GLU A 114 16.22 5.17 6.34
CA GLU A 114 17.50 5.48 5.68
C GLU A 114 18.17 6.75 6.25
N ASP A 115 17.40 7.69 6.80
CA ASP A 115 17.92 8.96 7.38
C ASP A 115 18.39 8.84 8.84
N MET A 116 18.28 7.65 9.47
CA MET A 116 18.52 7.50 10.91
C MET A 116 19.90 6.91 11.18
N PRO A 117 20.82 7.63 11.85
CA PRO A 117 22.15 7.12 12.16
C PRO A 117 22.06 5.87 13.02
N VAL A 118 22.68 4.78 12.56
CA VAL A 118 22.84 3.55 13.33
C VAL A 118 23.83 3.83 14.45
N ASP A 119 23.31 4.12 15.65
CA ASP A 119 24.13 4.12 16.85
C ASP A 119 24.43 2.65 17.19
N GLU A 120 25.68 2.22 17.03
CA GLU A 120 26.18 0.91 17.47
C GLU A 120 26.29 0.86 19.01
N GLY A 121 25.19 1.16 19.69
CA GLY A 121 25.00 0.94 21.11
C GLY A 121 23.92 -0.09 21.29
N GLY A 122 24.28 -1.29 21.75
CA GLY A 122 23.32 -2.29 22.19
C GLY A 122 22.31 -1.69 23.18
N ASP A 123 21.12 -2.31 23.23
CA ASP A 123 20.07 -2.08 24.24
C ASP A 123 18.88 -1.21 23.81
N ALA A 124 18.33 -1.47 22.63
CA ALA A 124 16.87 -1.54 22.36
C ALA A 124 16.67 -1.59 20.86
N SER A 125 16.00 -2.62 20.34
CA SER A 125 15.59 -2.58 18.93
C SER A 125 14.72 -1.33 18.71
N PRO A 126 15.11 -0.39 17.82
CA PRO A 126 14.43 0.90 17.68
C PRO A 126 13.03 0.80 17.06
N ALA A 127 12.66 -0.37 16.52
CA ALA A 127 11.26 -0.71 16.21
C ALA A 127 10.38 -0.68 17.48
N GLY A 128 10.93 -1.10 18.62
CA GLY A 128 10.28 -0.97 19.93
C GLY A 128 10.16 0.48 20.40
N ALA A 129 11.13 1.34 20.06
CA ALA A 129 11.10 2.76 20.40
C ALA A 129 10.06 3.54 19.58
N PHE A 130 9.97 3.33 18.25
CA PHE A 130 8.91 3.97 17.44
C PHE A 130 7.51 3.48 17.85
N TYR A 131 7.37 2.18 18.12
CA TYR A 131 6.12 1.64 18.62
C TYR A 131 5.74 2.24 19.97
N THR A 132 6.69 2.47 20.88
CA THR A 132 6.40 3.02 22.23
C THR A 132 6.27 4.55 22.26
N GLN A 133 6.96 5.29 21.40
CA GLN A 133 6.99 6.75 21.40
C GLN A 133 5.95 7.40 20.48
N VAL A 134 5.57 6.74 19.38
CA VAL A 134 4.67 7.32 18.36
C VAL A 134 3.36 6.55 18.28
N VAL A 135 3.43 5.22 18.20
CA VAL A 135 2.23 4.38 18.02
C VAL A 135 1.48 4.22 19.35
N ALA A 136 2.12 3.75 20.42
CA ALA A 136 1.49 3.51 21.72
C ALA A 136 0.72 4.74 22.27
N PRO A 137 1.27 5.97 22.31
CA PRO A 137 0.52 7.14 22.78
C PRO A 137 -0.64 7.54 21.86
N ALA A 138 -0.57 7.24 20.55
CA ALA A 138 -1.67 7.49 19.61
C ALA A 138 -2.87 6.55 19.83
N TRP A 139 -2.65 5.33 20.35
CA TRP A 139 -3.71 4.35 20.65
C TRP A 139 -4.17 4.36 22.11
N LEU A 140 -3.39 4.93 23.03
CA LEU A 140 -3.76 5.12 24.44
C LEU A 140 -5.15 5.78 24.67
N PRO A 141 -5.56 6.84 23.92
CA PRO A 141 -6.89 7.43 24.12
C PRO A 141 -8.03 6.49 23.69
N PHE A 142 -7.80 5.61 22.71
CA PHE A 142 -8.80 4.65 22.22
C PHE A 142 -8.99 3.46 23.15
N LEU A 143 -7.92 3.02 23.82
CA LEU A 143 -7.98 1.94 24.83
C LEU A 143 -8.60 2.43 26.14
N ARG A 144 -8.43 3.72 26.49
CA ARG A 144 -9.04 4.31 27.70
C ARG A 144 -10.57 4.45 27.57
N THR A 145 -11.09 4.66 26.37
CA THR A 145 -12.54 4.74 26.11
C THR A 145 -13.26 3.38 26.03
N GLY A 146 -12.52 2.26 26.03
CA GLY A 146 -13.10 0.91 25.99
C GLY A 146 -13.37 0.28 27.36
N GLY A 147 -13.05 0.98 28.46
CA GLY A 147 -13.22 0.49 29.84
C GLY A 147 -14.45 0.99 30.58
N ASP A 148 -15.21 1.93 29.99
CA ASP A 148 -16.40 2.53 30.61
C ASP A 148 -17.69 2.15 29.85
N ILE A 149 -17.91 0.85 29.65
CA ILE A 149 -19.24 0.25 29.42
C ILE A 149 -19.43 -0.97 30.32
#